data_AF-A0A1Q5RFG8-F1
#
_entry.id   AF-A0A1Q5RFG8-F1
#
_cell.length_a   1.000
_cell.length_b   1.000
_cell.length_c   1.000
_cell.angle_alpha   90.00
_cell.angle_beta   90.00
_cell.angle_gamma   90.00
#
_symmetry.space_group_name_H-M   'P 1'
#
loop_
_entity.id
_entity.type
_entity.pdbx_description
1 polymer ?
#
loop_
_entity_poly.entity_id
_entity_poly.type
_entity_poly.pdbx_seq_one_letter_code
_entity_poly.pdbx_strand_id
1 'polypeptide(L)' 'PVNDFFAQNGVVREDGRMVHDMYLMRIKKPEESKSKWDLYEYLATVPGDQAFRPLAEGGCPYVAKAH' A
#
# COMPACT_ATOMS: atom_id res chain seq x y z
N PRO A 1 -7.59 -0.65 -13.65
CA PRO A 1 -6.64 -1.34 -12.75
C PRO A 1 -5.22 -0.83 -13.05
N VAL A 2 -4.46 -0.51 -12.01
CA VAL A 2 -3.06 -0.05 -12.07
C VAL A 2 -2.17 -1.29 -11.91
N ASN A 3 -1.25 -1.49 -12.84
CA ASN A 3 -0.29 -2.59 -12.76
C ASN A 3 1.09 -2.10 -13.23
N ASP A 4 1.95 -1.77 -12.28
CA ASP A 4 3.28 -1.20 -12.51
C ASP A 4 4.33 -1.75 -11.54
N PHE A 5 5.55 -1.20 -11.61
CA PHE A 5 6.69 -1.62 -10.78
C PHE A 5 6.41 -1.55 -9.26
N PHE A 6 5.56 -0.62 -8.83
CA PHE A 6 5.25 -0.37 -7.42
C PHE A 6 3.93 -1.03 -7.00
N ALA A 7 2.89 -0.94 -7.85
CA ALA A 7 1.55 -1.39 -7.54
C ALA A 7 1.11 -2.51 -8.48
N GLN A 8 0.97 -3.71 -7.93
CA GLN A 8 0.38 -4.85 -8.63
C GLN A 8 -1.12 -4.89 -8.33
N ASN A 9 -1.95 -5.01 -9.36
CA ASN A 9 -3.43 -5.07 -9.24
C ASN A 9 -4.06 -3.90 -8.45
N GLY A 10 -3.44 -2.72 -8.49
CA GLY A 10 -3.95 -1.54 -7.81
C GLY A 10 -5.29 -1.08 -8.40
N VAL A 11 -6.11 -0.46 -7.57
CA VAL A 11 -7.41 0.11 -7.97
C VAL A 11 -7.56 1.50 -7.37
N VAL A 12 -7.84 2.49 -8.21
CA VAL A 12 -8.28 3.81 -7.75
C VAL A 12 -9.76 3.71 -7.41
N ARG A 13 -10.09 3.81 -6.12
CA ARG A 13 -11.46 3.82 -5.61
C ARG A 13 -12.16 5.15 -5.88
N GLU A 14 -13.48 5.17 -5.69
CA GLU A 14 -14.35 6.33 -5.88
C GLU A 14 -13.98 7.56 -5.01
N ASP A 15 -13.35 7.32 -3.86
CA ASP A 15 -12.79 8.39 -3.01
C ASP A 15 -11.41 8.89 -3.49
N GLY A 16 -10.95 8.45 -4.67
CA GLY A 16 -9.65 8.78 -5.23
C GLY A 16 -8.48 8.02 -4.60
N ARG A 17 -8.73 7.12 -3.64
CA ARG A 17 -7.67 6.35 -2.99
C ARG A 17 -7.17 5.25 -3.92
N MET A 18 -5.86 5.20 -4.19
CA MET A 18 -5.22 4.06 -4.84
C MET A 18 -5.00 2.97 -3.79
N VAL A 19 -5.76 1.88 -3.90
CA VAL A 19 -5.63 0.68 -3.05
C VAL A 19 -4.81 -0.36 -3.78
N HIS A 20 -3.81 -0.89 -3.11
CA HIS A 20 -2.89 -1.90 -3.61
C HIS A 20 -2.28 -2.65 -2.43
N ASP A 21 -1.57 -3.74 -2.69
CA ASP A 21 -0.86 -4.44 -1.62
C ASP A 21 0.31 -3.59 -1.08
N MET A 22 0.53 -3.66 0.23
CA MET A 22 1.61 -2.96 0.93
C MET A 22 2.64 -3.95 1.43
N TYR A 23 3.91 -3.56 1.54
CA TYR A 23 4.96 -4.43 2.06
C TYR A 23 5.41 -4.01 3.45
N LEU A 24 5.40 -4.96 4.38
CA LEU A 24 6.02 -4.81 5.70
C LEU A 24 7.52 -5.11 5.58
N MET A 25 8.33 -4.13 5.95
CA MET A 25 9.78 -4.16 5.81
C MET A 25 10.45 -3.87 7.16
N ARG A 26 11.58 -4.53 7.41
CA ARG A 26 12.47 -4.26 8.55
C ARG A 26 13.75 -3.59 8.07
N ILE A 27 14.25 -2.61 8.81
CA ILE A 27 15.60 -2.07 8.56
C ILE A 27 16.62 -3.14 8.93
N LYS A 28 17.51 -3.47 7.98
CA LYS A 28 18.61 -4.41 8.18
C LYS A 28 19.60 -3.88 9.21
N LYS A 29 20.24 -4.80 9.94
CA LYS A 29 21.41 -4.47 10.75
C LYS A 29 22.60 -4.10 9.86
N PRO A 30 23.59 -3.32 10.35
CA PRO A 30 24.77 -2.95 9.57
C PRO A 30 25.49 -4.14 8.93
N GLU A 31 25.56 -5.29 9.64
CA GLU A 31 26.26 -6.50 9.16
C GLU A 31 25.48 -7.25 8.06
N GLU A 32 24.19 -6.97 7.91
CA GLU A 32 23.30 -7.60 6.93
C GLU A 32 23.23 -6.82 5.60
N SER A 33 23.67 -5.55 5.60
CA SER A 33 23.63 -4.66 4.43
C SER A 33 24.86 -4.85 3.54
N LYS A 34 24.64 -5.35 2.31
CA LYS A 34 25.73 -5.69 1.38
C LYS A 34 26.07 -4.57 0.38
N SER A 35 25.28 -3.51 0.35
CA SER A 35 25.49 -2.37 -0.55
C SER A 35 24.76 -1.13 -0.04
N LYS A 36 25.08 0.04 -0.61
CA LYS A 36 24.50 1.34 -0.23
C LYS A 36 22.97 1.35 -0.15
N TRP A 37 22.29 0.57 -0.99
CA TRP A 37 20.83 0.57 -1.10
C TRP A 37 20.19 -0.72 -0.54
N ASP A 38 21.00 -1.61 0.04
CA ASP A 38 20.54 -2.84 0.66
C ASP A 38 20.10 -2.60 2.11
N LEU A 39 18.98 -1.88 2.27
CA LEU A 39 18.55 -1.32 3.56
C LEU A 39 17.43 -2.10 4.23
N TYR A 40 16.61 -2.80 3.44
CA TYR A 40 15.37 -3.39 3.92
C TYR A 40 15.38 -4.91 3.75
N GLU A 41 14.78 -5.58 4.72
CA GLU A 41 14.38 -6.96 4.63
C GLU A 41 12.86 -7.04 4.54
N TYR A 42 12.37 -7.79 3.56
CA TYR A 42 10.95 -8.09 3.41
C TYR A 42 10.48 -9.06 4.50
N LEU A 43 9.40 -8.69 5.19
CA LEU A 43 8.78 -9.55 6.21
C LEU A 43 7.46 -10.16 5.72
N ALA A 44 6.60 -9.34 5.12
CA ALA A 44 5.27 -9.79 4.68
C ALA A 44 4.65 -8.82 3.67
N THR A 45 3.68 -9.32 2.91
CA THR A 45 2.74 -8.50 2.14
C THR A 45 1.46 -8.35 2.93
N VAL A 46 0.98 -7.12 3.08
CA VAL A 46 -0.32 -6.77 3.64
C VAL A 46 -1.27 -6.54 2.48
N PRO A 47 -2.32 -7.38 2.32
CA PRO A 47 -3.30 -7.21 1.26
C PRO A 47 -3.96 -5.83 1.27
N GLY A 48 -4.25 -5.25 0.10
CA GLY A 48 -4.79 -3.90 -0.02
C GLY A 48 -6.14 -3.69 0.69
N ASP A 49 -6.98 -4.72 0.79
CA ASP A 49 -8.24 -4.68 1.54
C ASP A 49 -8.07 -4.60 3.07
N GLN A 50 -6.90 -5.01 3.57
CA GLN A 50 -6.52 -4.93 4.98
C GLN A 50 -5.62 -3.72 5.27
N ALA A 51 -4.79 -3.31 4.31
CA ALA A 51 -3.86 -2.21 4.45
C ALA A 51 -4.54 -0.83 4.42
N PHE A 52 -5.70 -0.72 3.76
CA PHE A 52 -6.43 0.53 3.59
C PHE A 52 -7.74 0.49 4.37
N ARG A 53 -8.12 1.64 4.93
CA ARG A 53 -9.39 1.78 5.63
C ARG A 53 -10.58 1.48 4.68
N PRO A 54 -11.62 0.76 5.14
CA PRO A 54 -12.84 0.56 4.36
C PRO A 54 -13.43 1.88 3.87
N LEU A 55 -14.05 1.86 2.68
CA LEU A 55 -14.65 3.06 2.07
C LEU A 55 -15.68 3.74 2.97
N ALA A 56 -16.52 2.95 3.63
CA ALA A 56 -17.55 3.42 4.54
C ALA A 56 -16.98 4.21 5.74
N GLU A 57 -15.74 3.95 6.14
CA GLU A 57 -15.07 4.59 7.27
C GLU A 57 -14.10 5.71 6.83
N GLY A 58 -14.01 5.97 5.52
CA GLY A 58 -13.12 6.96 4.93
C GLY A 58 -13.59 8.41 5.13
N GLY A 59 -14.89 8.62 5.38
CA GLY A 59 -15.46 9.95 5.63
C GLY A 59 -15.38 10.91 4.44
N CYS A 60 -15.22 10.39 3.21
CA CYS A 60 -15.10 11.21 2.00
C CYS A 60 -16.44 11.90 1.68
N PRO A 61 -16.54 13.24 1.70
CA PRO A 61 -17.81 13.93 1.44
C PRO A 61 -18.34 13.70 0.03
N TYR A 62 -17.46 13.46 -0.95
CA TYR A 62 -17.85 13.16 -2.33
C TYR A 62 -18.57 11.82 -2.46
N VAL A 63 -18.14 10.81 -1.69
CA VAL A 63 -18.77 9.49 -1.66
C VAL A 63 -20.02 9.48 -0.77
N ALA A 64 -20.02 10.23 0.33
CA ALA A 64 -21.16 10.32 1.24
C ALA A 64 -22.35 11.10 0.66
N LYS A 65 -22.08 12.10 -0.18
CA LYS A 65 -23.12 12.79 -0.96
C LYS A 65 -23.38 11.98 -2.22
N ALA A 66 -24.12 10.88 -2.07
CA ALA A 66 -24.61 10.11 -3.21
C ALA A 66 -25.22 11.08 -4.25
N HIS A 67 -24.62 11.10 -5.45
CA HIS A 67 -25.17 11.75 -6.62
C HIS A 67 -26.34 10.94 -7.18
#